data_AF-A0A3M7S8J8-F1
#
_entry.id   AF-A0A3M7S8J8-F1
#
_cell.length_a   1.000
_cell.length_b   1.000
_cell.length_c   1.000
_cell.angle_alpha   90.00
_cell.angle_beta   90.00
_cell.angle_gamma   90.00
#
_symmetry.space_group_name_H-M   'P 1'
#
loop_
_entity.id
_entity.type
_entity.pdbx_description
1 polymer ?
#
loop_
_entity_poly.entity_id
_entity_poly.type
_entity_poly.pdbx_seq_one_letter_code
_entity_poly.pdbx_strand_id
1 'polypeptide(L)'
;MLKLNASLIFFSLALLTTFVASAAAVDKKKDRLTNIKLPIKCFVSEKDSTLKCDGGKVECLTFKNFTGKGTEKFNDFAISFVPNQEDVTLPELVKFYLYPRAESEVYRNYTIQIGFKFHRFSIYYSQDMFDDGFRISNLTCYSKLVDYFRQSVEDQVIKVKENGSSGEDVRVFGFLSLV
;
A
#
# COMPACT_ATOMS: atom_id res chain seq x y z
N MET A 1 -8.57 -38.17 -80.44
CA MET A 1 -7.12 -38.11 -80.72
C MET A 1 -6.43 -37.33 -79.61
N LEU A 2 -5.40 -37.93 -79.02
CA LEU A 2 -4.61 -37.41 -77.91
C LEU A 2 -3.91 -36.07 -78.24
N LYS A 3 -3.73 -35.22 -77.21
CA LYS A 3 -2.38 -34.79 -76.80
C LYS A 3 -2.35 -34.40 -75.32
N LEU A 4 -1.60 -35.19 -74.56
CA LEU A 4 -1.05 -34.89 -73.25
C LEU A 4 -0.24 -33.59 -73.28
N ASN A 5 -0.22 -32.86 -72.17
CA ASN A 5 1.05 -32.35 -71.65
C ASN A 5 1.07 -32.40 -70.13
N ALA A 6 2.13 -33.05 -69.66
CA ALA A 6 2.49 -33.28 -68.27
C ALA A 6 3.33 -32.13 -67.71
N SER A 7 3.31 -31.98 -66.38
CA SER A 7 4.30 -31.33 -65.49
C SER A 7 3.56 -30.51 -64.43
N LEU A 8 3.84 -30.54 -63.14
CA LEU A 8 4.97 -31.09 -62.40
C LEU A 8 4.53 -31.26 -60.93
N ILE A 9 5.03 -32.36 -60.37
CA ILE A 9 5.04 -32.84 -58.99
C ILE A 9 5.65 -31.80 -58.03
N PHE A 10 5.28 -31.78 -56.73
CA PHE A 10 6.20 -31.93 -55.58
C PHE A 10 5.49 -31.83 -54.20
N PHE A 11 5.48 -32.97 -53.48
CA PHE A 11 5.78 -33.19 -52.04
C PHE A 11 5.27 -32.18 -50.99
N SER A 12 4.58 -32.55 -49.91
CA SER A 12 5.07 -33.32 -48.73
C SER A 12 3.90 -33.50 -47.75
N LEU A 13 3.49 -34.69 -47.30
CA LEU A 13 4.03 -35.53 -46.22
C LEU A 13 3.82 -34.99 -44.78
N ALA A 14 3.10 -35.79 -43.98
CA ALA A 14 3.08 -35.87 -42.50
C ALA A 14 2.32 -34.76 -41.72
N LEU A 15 1.66 -34.97 -40.57
CA LEU A 15 1.59 -36.10 -39.63
C LEU A 15 0.35 -35.92 -38.73
N LEU A 16 -0.31 -37.03 -38.39
CA LEU A 16 -1.22 -37.19 -37.24
C LEU A 16 -0.40 -37.04 -35.93
N THR A 17 -0.88 -36.31 -34.91
CA THR A 17 -0.83 -36.74 -33.48
C THR A 17 -1.56 -35.77 -32.53
N THR A 18 -2.60 -36.32 -31.89
CA THR A 18 -3.17 -36.11 -30.54
C THR A 18 -2.71 -34.97 -29.63
N PHE A 19 -3.68 -34.26 -29.02
CA PHE A 19 -3.57 -33.76 -27.65
C PHE A 19 -4.86 -34.05 -26.86
N VAL A 20 -4.81 -35.13 -26.07
CA VAL A 20 -5.60 -35.29 -24.84
C VAL A 20 -4.67 -34.88 -23.70
N ALA A 21 -5.03 -33.85 -22.94
CA ALA A 21 -4.78 -33.69 -21.50
C ALA A 21 -4.82 -32.19 -21.13
N SER A 22 -5.87 -31.77 -20.43
CA SER A 22 -5.82 -30.54 -19.60
C SER A 22 -6.87 -30.59 -18.48
N ALA A 23 -7.00 -31.74 -17.80
CA ALA A 23 -7.76 -31.82 -16.54
C ALA A 23 -6.94 -31.35 -15.31
N ALA A 24 -5.67 -30.98 -15.48
CA ALA A 24 -4.78 -30.56 -14.39
C ALA A 24 -4.80 -29.03 -14.11
N ALA A 25 -5.61 -28.25 -14.83
CA ALA A 25 -5.62 -26.79 -14.69
C ALA A 25 -6.62 -26.26 -13.65
N VAL A 26 -7.50 -27.11 -13.10
CA VAL A 26 -8.57 -26.66 -12.19
C VAL A 26 -8.15 -26.72 -10.71
N ASP A 27 -7.18 -27.56 -10.34
CA ASP A 27 -6.80 -27.74 -8.93
C ASP A 27 -5.77 -26.71 -8.40
N LYS A 28 -4.96 -26.09 -9.28
CA LYS A 28 -3.95 -25.11 -8.84
C LYS A 28 -4.50 -23.74 -8.44
N LYS A 29 -5.79 -23.47 -8.66
CA LYS A 29 -6.39 -22.18 -8.30
C LYS A 29 -6.87 -22.13 -6.84
N LYS A 30 -7.04 -23.29 -6.19
CA LYS A 30 -7.56 -23.36 -4.81
C LYS A 30 -6.47 -23.16 -3.75
N ASP A 31 -5.23 -23.55 -4.03
CA ASP A 31 -4.09 -23.38 -3.13
C ASP A 31 -3.45 -21.98 -3.13
N ARG A 32 -3.85 -21.09 -4.06
CA ARG A 32 -3.37 -19.69 -4.06
C ARG A 32 -4.23 -18.73 -3.23
N LEU A 33 -5.39 -19.16 -2.72
CA LEU A 33 -6.34 -18.29 -2.01
C LEU A 33 -6.20 -18.33 -0.48
N THR A 34 -5.27 -19.10 0.08
CA THR A 34 -5.16 -19.33 1.54
C THR A 34 -4.14 -18.44 2.26
N ASN A 35 -3.46 -17.52 1.57
CA ASN A 35 -2.48 -16.60 2.16
C ASN A 35 -2.67 -15.14 1.70
N ILE A 36 -3.92 -14.69 1.54
CA ILE A 36 -4.21 -13.26 1.37
C ILE A 36 -4.16 -12.64 2.77
N LYS A 37 -3.05 -11.97 3.08
CA LYS A 37 -2.79 -11.35 4.38
C LYS A 37 -3.32 -9.93 4.32
N LEU A 38 -4.58 -9.75 4.74
CA LEU A 38 -5.30 -8.47 4.77
C LEU A 38 -4.42 -7.27 5.16
N PRO A 39 -4.66 -6.08 4.57
CA PRO A 39 -3.89 -4.88 4.88
C PRO A 39 -3.97 -4.56 6.38
N ILE A 40 -2.89 -4.02 6.93
CA ILE A 40 -2.83 -3.64 8.34
C ILE A 40 -3.87 -2.56 8.62
N LYS A 41 -4.69 -2.75 9.65
CA LYS A 41 -5.67 -1.75 10.10
C LYS A 41 -5.27 -1.20 11.44
N CYS A 42 -5.07 0.12 11.51
CA CYS A 42 -4.80 0.83 12.75
C CYS A 42 -5.92 1.81 13.08
N PHE A 43 -6.12 2.05 14.37
CA PHE A 43 -7.08 3.00 14.90
C PHE A 43 -6.38 3.91 15.89
N VAL A 44 -6.61 5.21 15.77
CA VAL A 44 -6.19 6.18 16.78
C VAL A 44 -7.44 6.67 17.51
N SER A 45 -7.48 6.39 18.81
CA SER A 45 -8.50 6.95 19.69
C SER A 45 -8.00 8.28 20.23
N GLU A 46 -8.75 9.35 19.95
CA GLU A 46 -8.40 10.69 20.42
C GLU A 46 -8.64 10.85 21.93
N LYS A 47 -9.57 10.07 22.50
CA LYS A 47 -9.93 10.16 23.93
C LYS A 47 -8.81 9.71 24.85
N ASP A 48 -8.12 8.63 24.49
CA ASP A 48 -7.06 8.02 25.29
C ASP A 48 -5.68 8.17 24.66
N SER A 49 -5.56 8.90 23.54
CA SER A 49 -4.29 9.18 22.86
C SER A 49 -3.53 7.90 22.53
N THR A 50 -4.23 6.89 21.99
CA THR A 50 -3.65 5.57 21.74
C THR A 50 -3.83 5.14 20.28
N LEU A 51 -2.75 4.64 19.67
CA LEU A 51 -2.73 3.98 18.36
C LEU A 51 -2.73 2.46 18.55
N LYS A 52 -3.74 1.77 17.99
CA LYS A 52 -3.91 0.31 18.08
C LYS A 52 -4.00 -0.30 16.69
N CYS A 53 -3.19 -1.31 16.39
CA CYS A 53 -3.23 -2.03 15.10
C CYS A 53 -3.75 -3.48 15.25
N ASP A 54 -4.55 -3.93 14.28
CA ASP A 54 -5.17 -5.27 14.14
C ASP A 54 -5.59 -5.93 15.46
N GLY A 55 -6.44 -5.24 16.23
CA GLY A 55 -7.00 -5.74 17.48
C GLY A 55 -6.07 -5.65 18.70
N GLY A 56 -5.04 -4.80 18.65
CA GLY A 56 -4.16 -4.54 19.80
C GLY A 56 -2.81 -5.28 19.75
N LYS A 57 -2.44 -5.85 18.60
CA LYS A 57 -1.11 -6.48 18.43
C LYS A 57 0.04 -5.49 18.66
N VAL A 58 -0.17 -4.24 18.27
CA VAL A 58 0.67 -3.12 18.65
C VAL A 58 -0.24 -2.04 19.22
N GLU A 59 0.13 -1.54 20.40
CA GLU A 59 -0.58 -0.48 21.11
C GLU A 59 0.46 0.54 21.60
N CYS A 60 0.39 1.77 21.07
CA CYS A 60 1.31 2.84 21.41
C CYS A 60 0.56 4.10 21.84
N LEU A 61 1.06 4.75 22.89
CA LEU A 61 0.68 6.14 23.17
C LEU A 61 1.10 7.02 21.98
N THR A 62 0.19 7.85 21.53
CA THR A 62 0.34 8.71 20.37
C THR A 62 -0.08 10.13 20.69
N PHE A 63 0.63 11.10 20.14
CA PHE A 63 0.28 12.51 20.22
C PHE A 63 -0.07 12.99 18.83
N LYS A 64 -1.27 13.52 18.70
CA LYS A 64 -1.70 14.18 17.47
C LYS A 64 -1.03 15.54 17.40
N ASN A 65 -0.11 15.69 16.44
CA ASN A 65 0.50 16.97 16.13
C ASN A 65 -0.21 17.66 14.97
N PHE A 66 -1.09 16.94 14.26
CA PHE A 66 -1.97 17.50 13.25
C PHE A 66 -3.05 16.50 12.81
N THR A 67 -4.34 16.79 12.96
CA THR A 67 -5.35 16.22 12.04
C THR A 67 -6.43 17.23 11.69
N GLY A 68 -6.57 17.47 10.38
CA GLY A 68 -7.53 18.37 9.76
C GLY A 68 -7.08 19.83 9.71
N LYS A 69 -6.99 20.41 8.51
CA LYS A 69 -6.64 21.81 8.28
C LYS A 69 -7.91 22.64 8.07
N GLY A 70 -8.17 23.65 8.90
CA GLY A 70 -9.32 24.53 8.69
C GLY A 70 -10.65 23.78 8.73
N THR A 71 -11.48 23.88 7.67
CA THR A 71 -12.79 23.20 7.54
C THR A 71 -12.71 21.73 7.12
N GLU A 72 -11.59 21.26 6.56
CA GLU A 72 -11.43 19.87 6.12
C GLU A 72 -10.85 19.00 7.23
N LYS A 73 -11.64 18.03 7.69
CA LYS A 73 -11.23 16.99 8.64
C LYS A 73 -10.99 15.68 7.88
N PHE A 74 -9.89 15.00 8.21
CA PHE A 74 -9.56 13.70 7.65
C PHE A 74 -9.64 12.65 8.76
N ASN A 75 -10.48 11.63 8.56
CA ASN A 75 -10.66 10.55 9.52
C ASN A 75 -10.00 9.24 9.07
N ASP A 76 -9.67 9.12 7.78
CA ASP A 76 -9.05 7.93 7.21
C ASP A 76 -7.76 8.30 6.48
N PHE A 77 -6.75 7.45 6.60
CA PHE A 77 -5.45 7.61 5.99
C PHE A 77 -4.97 6.27 5.43
N ALA A 78 -4.31 6.30 4.28
CA ALA A 78 -3.52 5.17 3.81
C ALA A 78 -2.06 5.34 4.24
N ILE A 79 -1.37 4.23 4.50
CA ILE A 79 -0.02 4.21 5.07
C ILE A 79 0.97 3.64 4.04
N SER A 80 2.00 4.41 3.71
CA SER A 80 3.10 3.98 2.83
C SER A 80 4.45 4.05 3.54
N PHE A 81 5.38 3.22 3.10
CA PHE A 81 6.81 3.44 3.38
C PHE A 81 7.29 4.71 2.68
N VAL A 82 8.34 5.32 3.23
CA VAL A 82 9.08 6.37 2.54
C VAL A 82 9.99 5.70 1.50
N PRO A 83 9.83 5.99 0.20
CA PRO A 83 10.72 5.45 -0.83
C PRO A 83 12.17 5.87 -0.53
N ASN A 84 13.13 4.96 -0.71
CA ASN A 84 14.59 5.13 -0.48
C ASN A 84 15.11 4.96 0.96
N GLN A 85 14.46 4.13 1.79
CA GLN A 85 14.97 3.75 3.11
C GLN A 85 15.32 2.27 3.27
N GLU A 86 15.63 1.59 2.17
CA GLU A 86 16.02 0.16 2.21
C GLU A 86 17.34 -0.09 2.97
N ASP A 87 18.17 0.95 3.19
CA ASP A 87 19.47 0.87 3.89
C ASP A 87 19.54 1.65 5.21
N VAL A 88 18.44 1.75 5.98
CA VAL A 88 18.51 2.43 7.29
C VAL A 88 19.05 1.48 8.36
N THR A 89 20.37 1.58 8.60
CA THR A 89 21.13 0.92 9.68
C THR A 89 20.94 1.57 11.07
N LEU A 90 20.02 2.52 11.21
CA LEU A 90 19.67 3.18 12.48
C LEU A 90 18.17 3.08 12.77
N PRO A 91 17.75 2.84 14.03
CA PRO A 91 16.33 2.93 14.43
C PRO A 91 15.73 4.35 14.33
N GLU A 92 16.48 5.35 13.85
CA GLU A 92 16.14 6.77 13.97
C GLU A 92 15.37 7.37 12.79
N LEU A 93 15.15 6.67 11.66
CA LEU A 93 14.60 7.35 10.47
C LEU A 93 13.50 6.62 9.71
N VAL A 94 13.10 5.40 10.09
CA VAL A 94 11.95 4.77 9.42
C VAL A 94 10.71 5.54 9.84
N LYS A 95 10.11 6.33 8.95
CA LYS A 95 8.80 6.98 9.14
C LYS A 95 7.84 6.53 8.05
N PHE A 96 6.55 6.71 8.30
CA PHE A 96 5.51 6.26 7.39
C PHE A 96 4.69 7.45 6.90
N TYR A 97 4.50 7.59 5.59
CA TYR A 97 3.66 8.65 5.05
C TYR A 97 2.19 8.31 5.19
N LEU A 98 1.41 9.32 5.55
CA LEU A 98 -0.04 9.23 5.68
C LEU A 98 -0.71 10.01 4.56
N TYR A 99 -1.43 9.30 3.72
CA TYR A 99 -2.22 9.89 2.63
C TYR A 99 -3.66 10.05 3.11
N PRO A 100 -4.14 11.27 3.40
CA PRO A 100 -5.49 11.47 3.92
C PRO A 100 -6.54 11.20 2.85
N ARG A 101 -7.65 10.57 3.24
CA ARG A 101 -8.80 10.33 2.38
C ARG A 101 -9.71 11.56 2.36
N ALA A 102 -10.00 12.07 1.16
CA ALA A 102 -11.07 13.02 0.89
C ALA A 102 -12.38 12.25 0.61
N GLU A 103 -13.52 12.93 0.71
CA GLU A 103 -14.89 12.41 0.44
C GLU A 103 -14.92 11.18 -0.50
N SER A 104 -15.37 10.05 0.05
CA SER A 104 -15.53 8.72 -0.56
C SER A 104 -14.50 8.33 -1.64
N GLU A 105 -13.42 7.68 -1.18
CA GLU A 105 -12.44 6.87 -1.94
C GLU A 105 -11.27 7.58 -2.60
N VAL A 106 -11.25 8.91 -2.66
CA VAL A 106 -10.09 9.62 -3.21
C VAL A 106 -9.10 9.97 -2.10
N TYR A 107 -7.87 9.48 -2.20
CA TYR A 107 -6.79 9.89 -1.31
C TYR A 107 -6.12 11.17 -1.84
N ARG A 108 -5.66 12.04 -0.94
CA ARG A 108 -4.90 13.25 -1.27
C ARG A 108 -3.42 13.03 -1.00
N ASN A 109 -2.59 13.86 -1.62
CA ASN A 109 -1.15 13.90 -1.37
C ASN A 109 -0.88 14.03 0.15
N TYR A 110 0.14 13.32 0.64
CA TYR A 110 0.64 13.37 2.02
C TYR A 110 1.22 14.75 2.39
N THR A 111 1.47 15.62 1.41
CA THR A 111 1.88 17.01 1.61
C THR A 111 0.69 17.95 1.44
N ILE A 112 0.46 18.83 2.42
CA ILE A 112 -0.53 19.91 2.32
C ILE A 112 0.11 21.28 2.50
N GLN A 113 -0.39 22.27 1.79
CA GLN A 113 0.04 23.66 1.98
C GLN A 113 -0.82 24.32 3.06
N ILE A 114 -0.22 24.95 4.09
CA ILE A 114 -0.89 25.77 5.12
C ILE A 114 -0.27 27.16 5.13
N GLY A 115 -1.05 28.16 4.71
CA GLY A 115 -0.50 29.49 4.43
C GLY A 115 0.61 29.39 3.38
N PHE A 116 1.83 29.75 3.79
CA PHE A 116 3.03 29.73 2.94
C PHE A 116 3.95 28.53 3.16
N LYS A 117 3.58 27.56 4.01
CA LYS A 117 4.41 26.39 4.34
C LYS A 117 3.78 25.11 3.83
N PHE A 118 4.63 24.15 3.44
CA PHE A 118 4.23 22.79 3.11
C PHE A 118 4.52 21.87 4.29
N HIS A 119 3.52 21.05 4.61
CA HIS A 119 3.47 20.18 5.78
C HIS A 119 3.30 18.74 5.31
N ARG A 120 4.01 17.79 5.92
CA ARG A 120 3.98 16.37 5.54
C ARG A 120 3.36 15.54 6.64
N PHE A 121 2.40 14.69 6.30
CA PHE A 121 1.77 13.79 7.26
C PHE A 121 2.53 12.49 7.43
N SER A 122 2.77 12.12 8.69
CA SER A 122 3.47 10.88 9.00
C SER A 122 3.09 10.27 10.35
N ILE A 123 3.38 8.97 10.47
CA ILE A 123 3.60 8.32 11.77
C ILE A 123 5.11 8.32 12.00
N TYR A 124 5.55 8.86 13.12
CA TYR A 124 6.97 9.06 13.41
C TYR A 124 7.29 8.96 14.91
N TYR A 125 8.54 8.62 15.23
CA TYR A 125 9.07 8.73 16.58
C TYR A 125 9.76 10.07 16.78
N SER A 126 9.51 10.72 17.92
CA SER A 126 10.26 11.89 18.36
C SER A 126 9.98 12.22 19.82
N GLN A 127 10.99 12.74 20.53
CA GLN A 127 10.80 13.35 21.85
C GLN A 127 10.08 14.71 21.78
N ASP A 128 10.25 15.45 20.67
CA ASP A 128 9.62 16.75 20.41
C ASP A 128 8.68 16.74 19.18
N MET A 129 8.04 17.86 18.88
CA MET A 129 7.12 18.01 17.75
C MET A 129 7.85 18.54 16.50
N PHE A 130 8.13 17.67 15.53
CA PHE A 130 8.86 18.03 14.30
C PHE A 130 8.05 17.85 13.00
N ASP A 131 7.30 16.77 12.86
CA ASP A 131 6.48 16.46 11.68
C ASP A 131 4.98 16.57 12.02
N ASP A 132 4.13 16.70 11.01
CA ASP A 132 2.67 16.68 11.18
C ASP A 132 2.14 15.24 11.12
N GLY A 133 1.07 14.95 11.87
CA GLY A 133 0.45 13.62 11.94
C GLY A 133 0.46 13.06 13.35
N PHE A 134 0.97 11.83 13.50
CA PHE A 134 0.94 11.05 14.74
C PHE A 134 2.34 10.76 15.27
N ARG A 135 2.65 11.35 16.41
CA ARG A 135 3.93 11.19 17.10
C ARG A 135 3.86 10.09 18.14
N ILE A 136 4.80 9.16 18.09
CA ILE A 136 5.04 8.17 19.15
C ILE A 136 6.25 8.64 19.96
N SER A 137 6.09 8.89 21.26
CA SER A 137 7.19 9.36 22.13
C SER A 137 8.03 8.22 22.72
N ASN A 138 7.53 6.99 22.66
CA ASN A 138 8.20 5.81 23.21
C ASN A 138 8.93 5.04 22.10
N LEU A 139 10.26 5.07 22.11
CA LEU A 139 11.10 4.43 21.08
C LEU A 139 10.86 2.92 20.98
N THR A 140 10.72 2.25 22.12
CA THR A 140 10.47 0.80 22.17
C THR A 140 9.13 0.47 21.50
N CYS A 141 8.09 1.27 21.74
CA CYS A 141 6.81 1.07 21.10
C CYS A 141 6.87 1.34 19.60
N TYR A 142 7.56 2.42 19.21
CA TYR A 142 7.76 2.75 17.82
C TYR A 142 8.49 1.64 17.05
N SER A 143 9.53 1.05 17.65
CA SER A 143 10.28 -0.06 17.06
C SER A 143 9.37 -1.26 16.80
N LYS A 144 8.49 -1.60 17.76
CA LYS A 144 7.47 -2.65 17.57
C LYS A 144 6.51 -2.33 16.42
N LEU A 145 6.10 -1.07 16.28
CA LEU A 145 5.24 -0.64 15.18
C LEU A 145 5.95 -0.77 13.83
N VAL A 146 7.22 -0.36 13.75
CA VAL A 146 8.06 -0.52 12.55
C VAL A 146 8.19 -1.98 12.17
N ASP A 147 8.53 -2.85 13.13
CA ASP A 147 8.65 -4.28 12.89
C ASP A 147 7.32 -4.90 12.45
N TYR A 148 6.21 -4.41 13.00
CA TYR A 148 4.87 -4.84 12.61
C TYR A 148 4.55 -4.46 11.16
N PHE A 149 4.83 -3.21 10.77
CA PHE A 149 4.60 -2.74 9.40
C PHE A 149 5.52 -3.41 8.38
N ARG A 150 6.77 -3.69 8.72
CA ARG A 150 7.72 -4.46 7.88
C ARG A 150 7.28 -5.89 7.60
N GLN A 151 6.45 -6.48 8.47
CA GLN A 151 5.88 -7.81 8.26
C GLN A 151 4.66 -7.80 7.33
N SER A 152 4.16 -6.63 6.92
CA SER A 152 3.07 -6.52 5.94
C SER A 152 3.59 -6.92 4.56
N VAL A 153 2.80 -7.73 3.84
CA VAL A 153 3.19 -8.29 2.54
C VAL A 153 2.26 -7.82 1.42
N GLU A 154 1.22 -7.04 1.74
CA GLU A 154 0.24 -6.60 0.74
C GLU A 154 0.41 -5.13 0.38
N ASP A 155 1.04 -4.89 -0.77
CA ASP A 155 1.00 -3.61 -1.48
C ASP A 155 -0.37 -3.46 -2.16
N GLN A 156 -1.29 -2.73 -1.54
CA GLN A 156 -2.43 -2.20 -2.27
C GLN A 156 -2.01 -0.96 -3.03
N VAL A 157 -2.51 -0.77 -4.25
CA VAL A 157 -2.27 0.46 -5.01
C VAL A 157 -3.48 1.36 -4.84
N ILE A 158 -3.26 2.55 -4.29
CA ILE A 158 -4.27 3.61 -4.19
C ILE A 158 -3.98 4.72 -5.19
N LYS A 159 -5.03 5.44 -5.60
CA LYS A 159 -4.88 6.66 -6.39
C LYS A 159 -4.87 7.89 -5.50
N VAL A 160 -3.78 8.66 -5.60
CA VAL A 160 -3.54 9.87 -4.83
C VAL A 160 -3.70 11.08 -5.73
N LYS A 161 -4.60 11.99 -5.38
CA LYS A 161 -4.79 13.25 -6.09
C LYS A 161 -3.87 14.33 -5.52
N GLU A 162 -3.08 14.93 -6.41
CA GLU A 162 -2.42 16.20 -6.18
C GLU A 162 -3.24 17.32 -6.86
N ASN A 163 -3.24 18.53 -6.29
CA ASN A 163 -4.18 19.62 -6.64
C ASN A 163 -4.41 19.83 -8.15
N GLY A 164 -5.47 19.23 -8.70
CA GLY A 164 -5.87 19.37 -10.11
C GLY A 164 -5.16 18.45 -11.11
N SER A 165 -4.25 17.59 -10.64
CA SER A 165 -3.44 16.67 -11.47
C SER A 165 -4.14 15.33 -11.72
N SER A 166 -3.68 14.60 -12.74
CA SER A 166 -3.90 13.15 -12.84
C SER A 166 -3.31 12.47 -11.61
N GLY A 167 -4.09 11.62 -10.94
CA GLY A 167 -3.64 10.98 -9.71
C GLY A 167 -2.42 10.08 -9.90
N GLU A 168 -1.59 10.00 -8.87
CA GLU A 168 -0.44 9.11 -8.79
C GLU A 168 -0.85 7.78 -8.15
N ASP A 169 -0.33 6.68 -8.69
CA ASP A 169 -0.50 5.35 -8.11
C ASP A 169 0.54 5.16 -6.99
N VAL A 170 0.07 4.99 -5.76
CA VAL A 170 0.92 4.82 -4.57
C VAL A 170 0.67 3.45 -3.95
N ARG A 171 1.75 2.73 -3.65
CA ARG A 171 1.69 1.47 -2.91
C ARG A 171 1.55 1.73 -1.41
N VAL A 172 0.58 1.10 -0.79
CA VAL A 172 0.28 1.22 0.64
C VAL A 172 0.14 -0.17 1.26
N PHE A 173 0.56 -0.30 2.51
CA PHE A 173 0.58 -1.60 3.22
C PHE A 173 -0.47 -1.68 4.34
N GLY A 174 -1.18 -0.58 4.59
CA GLY A 174 -2.15 -0.48 5.67
C GLY A 174 -2.95 0.81 5.64
N PHE A 175 -3.90 0.90 6.57
CA PHE A 175 -4.81 2.00 6.74
C PHE A 175 -4.88 2.41 8.20
N LEU A 176 -5.10 3.70 8.43
CA LEU A 176 -5.28 4.28 9.74
C LEU A 176 -6.60 5.06 9.77
N SER A 177 -7.46 4.76 10.76
CA SER A 177 -8.71 5.49 10.99
C SER A 177 -8.72 6.16 12.37
N LEU A 178 -9.39 7.30 12.47
CA LEU A 178 -9.63 8.01 13.73
C LEU A 178 -10.99 7.58 14.30
N VAL A 179 -11.02 7.30 15.62
CA VAL A 179 -12.21 6.81 16.35
C VAL A 179 -12.49 7.61 17.61
#